data_AF-A0A3R9QTS8-F1
#
_entry.id   AF-A0A3R9QTS8-F1
#
_cell.length_a   1.000
_cell.length_b   1.000
_cell.length_c   1.000
_cell.angle_alpha   90.00
_cell.angle_beta   90.00
_cell.angle_gamma   90.00
#
_symmetry.space_group_name_H-M   'P 1'
#
loop_
_entity.id
_entity.type
_entity.pdbx_description
1 polymer ?
#
loop_
_entity_poly.entity_id
_entity_poly.type
_entity_poly.pdbx_seq_one_letter_code
_entity_poly.pdbx_strand_id
1 'polypeptide(L)' 'MFVQHDEYLINTSNINYIKLNENALKVYVYVGPTGDGNAGGMIPLSCEDETEYEELIAKLTK' A
#
# COMPACT_ATOMS: atom_id res chain seq x y z
N MET A 1 5.09 -8.68 8.43
CA MET A 1 6.13 -7.64 8.58
C MET A 1 5.41 -6.29 8.58
N PHE A 2 5.96 -5.25 9.20
CA PHE A 2 5.30 -3.93 9.24
C PHE A 2 6.10 -2.90 8.44
N VAL A 3 5.41 -2.11 7.64
CA VAL A 3 5.95 -0.95 6.91
C VAL A 3 5.24 0.29 7.44
N GLN A 4 6.01 1.28 7.86
CA GLN A 4 5.48 2.58 8.27
C GLN A 4 5.67 3.58 7.13
N HIS A 5 4.62 4.32 6.81
CA HIS A 5 4.61 5.39 5.81
C HIS A 5 3.65 6.48 6.27
N ASP A 6 4.11 7.73 6.36
CA ASP A 6 3.36 8.84 6.97
C ASP A 6 2.79 8.48 8.35
N GLU A 7 1.46 8.61 8.50
CA GLU A 7 0.68 8.24 9.67
C GLU A 7 0.26 6.75 9.69
N TYR A 8 0.54 5.99 8.63
CA TYR A 8 0.10 4.61 8.47
C TYR A 8 1.15 3.60 8.93
N LEU A 9 0.70 2.61 9.72
CA LEU A 9 1.45 1.41 10.04
C LEU A 9 0.79 0.21 9.37
N ILE A 10 1.39 -0.29 8.30
CA ILE A 10 0.81 -1.31 7.42
C ILE A 10 1.42 -2.68 7.75
N ASN A 11 0.57 -3.65 8.05
CA ASN A 11 0.99 -5.05 8.14
C ASN A 11 1.01 -5.70 6.75
N THR A 12 2.22 -5.92 6.21
CA THR A 12 2.39 -6.47 4.86
C THR A 12 1.84 -7.88 4.70
N SER A 13 1.74 -8.64 5.80
CA SER A 13 1.17 -9.99 5.79
C SER A 13 -0.34 -10.03 5.55
N ASN A 14 -1.02 -8.87 5.65
CA ASN A 14 -2.46 -8.74 5.44
C ASN A 14 -2.80 -8.05 4.11
N ILE A 15 -1.80 -7.76 3.27
CA ILE A 15 -2.01 -7.16 1.95
C ILE A 15 -2.50 -8.24 1.00
N ASN A 16 -3.63 -8.00 0.33
CA ASN A 16 -4.09 -8.86 -0.76
C ASN A 16 -3.55 -8.43 -2.11
N TYR A 17 -3.57 -7.11 -2.35
CA TYR A 17 -3.25 -6.53 -3.64
C TYR A 17 -2.79 -5.07 -3.47
N ILE A 18 -1.93 -4.64 -4.39
CA ILE A 18 -1.41 -3.27 -4.45
C ILE A 18 -1.70 -2.73 -5.85
N LYS A 19 -2.29 -1.54 -5.93
CA LYS A 19 -2.46 -0.80 -7.18
C LYS A 19 -1.51 0.38 -7.22
N LEU A 20 -0.79 0.50 -8.33
CA LEU A 20 0.23 1.53 -8.55
C LEU A 20 -0.31 2.64 -9.45
N ASN A 21 0.05 3.89 -9.16
CA ASN A 21 -0.24 5.06 -9.99
C ASN A 21 0.98 5.98 -10.02
N GLU A 22 1.86 5.72 -10.98
CA GLU A 22 3.13 6.43 -11.18
C GLU A 22 2.92 7.91 -11.50
N ASN A 23 1.95 8.25 -12.36
CA ASN A 23 1.67 9.64 -12.74
C ASN A 23 1.29 10.54 -11.56
N ALA A 24 0.70 9.95 -10.51
CA ALA A 24 0.27 10.68 -9.32
C ALA A 24 1.14 10.37 -8.09
N LEU A 25 2.21 9.56 -8.25
CA LEU A 25 3.05 9.05 -7.16
C LEU A 25 2.22 8.46 -6.01
N LYS A 26 1.25 7.60 -6.34
CA LYS A 26 0.32 6.99 -5.37
C LYS A 26 0.36 5.48 -5.39
N VAL A 27 0.40 4.90 -4.19
CA VAL A 27 0.33 3.46 -3.95
C VAL A 27 -0.93 3.15 -3.16
N TYR A 28 -1.83 2.35 -3.73
CA TYR A 28 -3.06 1.93 -3.06
C TYR A 28 -2.89 0.51 -2.53
N VAL A 29 -2.91 0.37 -1.21
CA VAL A 29 -2.73 -0.92 -0.53
C VAL A 29 -4.10 -1.44 -0.09
N TYR A 30 -4.45 -2.65 -0.54
CA TYR A 30 -5.70 -3.30 -0.16
C TYR A 30 -5.43 -4.41 0.86
N VAL A 31 -6.04 -4.29 2.04
CA VAL A 31 -5.86 -5.19 3.19
C VAL A 31 -7.18 -5.83 3.65
N GLY A 32 -7.11 -7.00 4.30
CA GLY A 32 -8.27 -7.70 4.89
C GLY A 32 -8.80 -8.85 4.01
N PRO A 33 -10.00 -9.40 4.24
CA PRO A 33 -10.51 -10.49 3.39
C PRO A 33 -11.10 -9.96 2.08
N THR A 34 -10.54 -10.33 0.93
CA THR A 34 -11.18 -10.14 -0.39
C THR A 34 -12.21 -11.25 -0.62
N GLY A 35 -13.49 -10.93 -0.46
CA GLY A 35 -14.62 -11.81 -0.77
C GLY A 35 -15.93 -11.03 -0.75
N ASP A 36 -16.93 -11.45 -1.53
CA ASP A 36 -18.23 -10.79 -1.63
C ASP A 36 -18.86 -10.62 -0.23
N GLY A 37 -18.96 -9.36 0.21
CA GLY A 37 -19.54 -8.98 1.51
C GLY A 37 -18.54 -8.52 2.58
N ASN A 38 -17.23 -8.71 2.38
CA ASN A 38 -16.22 -8.16 3.27
C ASN A 38 -15.62 -6.88 2.66
N ALA A 39 -15.94 -5.73 3.27
CA ALA A 39 -15.25 -4.49 2.96
C ALA A 39 -13.81 -4.58 3.48
N GLY A 40 -12.89 -5.04 2.64
CA GLY A 40 -11.47 -4.85 2.86
C GLY A 40 -11.14 -3.36 3.05
N GLY A 41 -10.04 -3.07 3.72
CA GLY A 41 -9.51 -1.72 3.85
C GLY A 41 -8.70 -1.33 2.63
N MET A 42 -8.85 -0.11 2.14
CA MET A 42 -7.94 0.50 1.17
C MET A 42 -7.18 1.64 1.83
N ILE A 43 -5.86 1.60 1.75
CA ILE A 43 -4.97 2.63 2.28
C ILE A 43 -4.33 3.35 1.07
N PRO A 44 -4.67 4.61 0.81
CA PRO A 44 -4.01 5.41 -0.21
C PRO A 44 -2.75 6.06 0.36
N LEU A 45 -1.58 5.66 -0.14
CA LEU A 45 -0.29 6.24 0.20
C LEU A 45 0.14 7.18 -0.92
N SER A 46 0.56 8.39 -0.56
CA SER A 46 1.11 9.35 -1.52
C SER A 46 2.61 9.48 -1.26
N CYS A 47 3.39 9.67 -2.31
CA CYS A 47 4.83 9.89 -2.24
C CYS A 47 5.13 11.28 -2.78
N GLU A 48 6.15 11.93 -2.24
CA GLU A 48 6.62 13.26 -2.64
C GLU A 48 7.46 13.18 -3.92
N ASP A 49 8.18 12.07 -4.13
CA ASP A 49 9.05 11.87 -5.29
C ASP A 49 9.08 10.41 -5.78
N GLU A 50 9.73 10.21 -6.94
CA GLU A 50 9.88 8.90 -7.58
C GLU A 50 10.75 7.93 -6.75
N THR A 51 11.73 8.44 -6.00
CA THR A 51 12.62 7.59 -5.18
C THR A 51 11.86 7.00 -4.01
N GLU A 52 11.10 7.81 -3.28
CA GLU A 52 10.22 7.38 -2.21
C GLU A 52 9.18 6.38 -2.71
N TYR A 53 8.60 6.64 -3.89
CA TYR A 53 7.63 5.77 -4.52
C TYR A 53 8.21 4.38 -4.81
N GLU A 54 9.38 4.30 -5.44
CA GLU A 54 10.06 3.03 -5.71
C GLU A 54 10.45 2.29 -4.42
N GLU A 55 10.98 3.01 -3.43
CA GLU A 55 11.32 2.44 -2.13
C GLU A 55 10.10 1.87 -1.40
N LEU A 56 8.98 2.58 -1.42
CA LEU A 56 7.74 2.16 -0.79
C LEU A 56 7.21 0.88 -1.42
N ILE A 57 7.21 0.80 -2.75
CA ILE A 57 6.82 -0.42 -3.48
C ILE A 57 7.73 -1.59 -3.08
N ALA A 58 9.05 -1.37 -3.05
CA ALA A 58 10.01 -2.41 -2.67
C ALA A 58 9.84 -2.88 -1.21
N LYS A 59 9.43 -1.99 -0.30
CA LYS A 59 9.14 -2.32 1.10
C LYS A 59 7.82 -3.11 1.24
N LEU A 60 6.80 -2.80 0.44
CA LEU A 60 5.47 -3.42 0.51
C LEU A 60 5.38 -4.79 -0.18
N THR A 61 6.31 -5.10 -1.10
CA THR A 61 6.30 -6.32 -1.94
C THR A 61 7.32 -7.39 -1.50
N LYS A 62 8.11 -7.13 -0.46
CA LYS A 62 9.03 -8.11 0.17
C LYS A 62 8.32 -9.01 1.18
#